data_AF-A0A7D9LSD7-F1
#
_entry.id   AF-A0A7D9LSD7-F1
#
_cell.length_a   1.000
_cell.length_b   1.000
_cell.length_c   1.000
_cell.angle_alpha   90.00
_cell.angle_beta   90.00
_cell.angle_gamma   90.00
#
_symmetry.space_group_name_H-M   'P 1'
#
loop_
_entity.id
_entity.type
_entity.pdbx_description
1 polymer ?
#
loop_
_entity_poly.entity_id
_entity_poly.type
_entity_poly.pdbx_seq_one_letter_code
_entity_poly.pdbx_strand_id
1 'polypeptide(L)'
;MTHVTTDQEELPLIRLAYNMGVEDINLLCGEELTYPSVYTVFLNGNILGVIQNHLKFVRTFRILRRAGRVNEFDSIYVDETNRAIHMSSDGGRVCRPYIIVEKGRPKVTQKHMQDLDRGLRCFQDFLHDGLIEYLDVNEENDSLIAVYEKHISKDTTHLEIEPFTILGVCAGLIPYPHHNQSPRNTYQCAMGKQAMGTIGYNQRNRIDSLLYNLVYPQAPMVKTKTIDLIHFDELPA
;
A
#
# COMPACT_ATOMS: atom_id res chain seq x y z
N MET A 1 1.78 7.38 2.33
CA MET A 1 0.63 6.87 1.54
C MET A 1 0.44 5.41 1.92
N THR A 2 -0.40 5.17 2.92
CA THR A 2 -0.60 3.84 3.54
C THR A 2 -2.06 3.70 3.92
N HIS A 3 -2.59 2.49 3.80
CA HIS A 3 -3.95 2.12 4.19
C HIS A 3 -3.86 0.97 5.18
N VAL A 4 -4.73 0.95 6.20
CA VAL A 4 -4.79 -0.15 7.17
C VAL A 4 -6.01 -0.99 6.84
N THR A 5 -5.83 -2.30 6.66
CA THR A 5 -6.91 -3.21 6.31
C THR A 5 -7.90 -3.35 7.46
N THR A 6 -9.15 -3.68 7.11
CA THR A 6 -10.20 -4.07 8.05
C THR A 6 -10.58 -5.52 7.79
N ASP A 7 -11.07 -6.22 8.81
CA ASP A 7 -11.46 -7.62 8.69
C ASP A 7 -12.51 -7.82 7.59
N GLN A 8 -12.31 -8.86 6.79
CA GLN A 8 -13.21 -9.26 5.71
C GLN A 8 -13.77 -10.67 5.95
N GLU A 9 -14.85 -11.01 5.25
CA GLU A 9 -15.41 -12.35 5.30
C GLU A 9 -14.50 -13.36 4.56
N GLU A 10 -14.10 -14.42 5.26
CA GLU A 10 -13.21 -15.46 4.72
C GLU A 10 -13.93 -16.46 3.80
N LEU A 11 -15.24 -16.66 3.98
CA LEU A 11 -15.99 -17.72 3.31
C LEU A 11 -15.98 -17.63 1.77
N PRO A 12 -16.11 -16.44 1.14
CA PRO A 12 -15.98 -16.30 -0.31
C PRO A 12 -14.59 -16.73 -0.80
N LEU A 13 -13.53 -16.40 -0.08
CA LEU A 13 -12.16 -16.77 -0.43
C LEU A 13 -11.93 -18.28 -0.35
N ILE A 14 -12.47 -18.94 0.67
CA ILE A 14 -12.41 -20.40 0.81
C ILE A 14 -13.07 -21.08 -0.38
N ARG A 15 -14.30 -20.66 -0.74
CA ARG A 15 -15.02 -21.22 -1.91
C ARG A 15 -14.26 -20.98 -3.21
N LEU A 16 -13.68 -19.79 -3.34
CA LEU A 16 -12.88 -19.41 -4.49
C LEU A 16 -11.62 -20.29 -4.61
N ALA A 17 -10.94 -20.56 -3.50
CA ALA A 17 -9.74 -21.40 -3.45
C ALA A 17 -10.04 -22.82 -3.93
N TYR A 18 -11.10 -23.46 -3.42
CA TYR A 18 -11.51 -24.79 -3.86
C TYR A 18 -11.89 -24.82 -5.35
N ASN A 19 -12.61 -23.81 -5.85
CA ASN A 19 -12.96 -23.71 -7.27
C ASN A 19 -11.74 -23.51 -8.19
N MET A 20 -10.65 -22.93 -7.68
CA MET A 20 -9.40 -22.76 -8.42
C MET A 20 -8.50 -23.99 -8.42
N GLY A 21 -8.89 -25.08 -7.74
CA GLY A 21 -8.18 -26.35 -7.73
C GLY A 21 -7.32 -26.59 -6.49
N VAL A 22 -7.62 -25.92 -5.37
CA VAL A 22 -7.09 -26.35 -4.06
C VAL A 22 -7.83 -27.62 -3.64
N GLU A 23 -7.07 -28.65 -3.25
CA GLU A 23 -7.62 -29.92 -2.77
C GLU A 23 -7.69 -29.91 -1.25
N ASP A 24 -8.80 -30.38 -0.67
CA ASP A 24 -8.96 -30.47 0.78
C ASP A 24 -7.93 -31.43 1.37
N ILE A 25 -7.30 -31.02 2.47
CA ILE A 25 -6.27 -31.77 3.17
C ILE A 25 -6.77 -33.14 3.65
N ASN A 26 -8.07 -33.26 3.93
CA ASN A 26 -8.67 -34.52 4.39
C ASN A 26 -8.67 -35.63 3.32
N LEU A 27 -8.49 -35.28 2.05
CA LEU A 27 -8.47 -36.24 0.94
C LEU A 27 -7.08 -36.82 0.67
N LEU A 28 -6.04 -36.30 1.32
CA LEU A 28 -4.64 -36.56 1.00
C LEU A 28 -3.96 -37.35 2.12
N CYS A 29 -2.95 -38.14 1.76
CA CYS A 29 -2.07 -38.76 2.73
C CYS A 29 -0.91 -37.80 3.11
N GLY A 30 -0.13 -38.17 4.11
CA GLY A 30 1.03 -37.38 4.55
C GLY A 30 2.19 -37.37 3.53
N GLU A 31 2.18 -38.28 2.56
CA GLU A 31 3.23 -38.37 1.54
C GLU A 31 3.18 -37.18 0.58
N GLU A 32 1.98 -36.71 0.27
CA GLU A 32 1.73 -35.65 -0.71
C GLU A 32 2.32 -34.30 -0.29
N LEU A 33 2.39 -34.03 1.01
CA LEU A 33 3.04 -32.84 1.58
C LEU A 33 4.56 -32.84 1.39
N THR A 34 5.14 -34.00 1.12
CA THR A 34 6.58 -34.13 0.92
C THR A 34 6.96 -33.81 -0.53
N TYR A 35 6.05 -33.98 -1.50
CA TYR A 35 6.35 -33.78 -2.92
C TYR A 35 6.80 -32.34 -3.22
N PRO A 36 7.86 -32.16 -4.04
CA PRO A 36 8.42 -30.83 -4.34
C PRO A 36 7.47 -29.96 -5.17
N SER A 37 6.55 -30.57 -5.91
CA SER A 37 5.57 -29.86 -6.73
C SER A 37 4.32 -29.43 -5.96
N VAL A 38 4.15 -29.85 -4.71
CA VAL A 38 2.95 -29.57 -3.92
C VAL A 38 3.22 -28.43 -2.95
N TYR A 39 2.34 -27.44 -2.97
CA TYR A 39 2.34 -26.28 -2.08
C TYR A 39 1.15 -26.34 -1.14
N THR A 40 1.36 -26.02 0.14
CA THR A 40 0.28 -25.89 1.12
C THR A 40 -0.33 -24.51 1.04
N VAL A 41 -1.67 -24.41 1.11
CA VAL A 41 -2.40 -23.13 1.05
C VAL A 41 -2.90 -22.78 2.43
N PHE A 42 -2.47 -21.62 2.94
CA PHE A 42 -2.90 -21.06 4.20
C PHE A 42 -3.84 -19.87 3.98
N LEU A 43 -4.90 -19.79 4.76
CA LEU A 43 -5.75 -18.60 4.89
C LEU A 43 -5.74 -18.14 6.34
N ASN A 44 -5.21 -16.95 6.60
CA ASN A 44 -5.08 -16.39 7.96
C ASN A 44 -4.42 -17.36 8.96
N GLY A 45 -3.47 -18.17 8.48
CA GLY A 45 -2.75 -19.19 9.27
C GLY A 45 -3.44 -20.56 9.35
N ASN A 46 -4.68 -20.69 8.92
CA ASN A 46 -5.38 -21.96 8.83
C ASN A 46 -5.02 -22.70 7.53
N ILE A 47 -4.80 -24.01 7.61
CA ILE A 47 -4.55 -24.84 6.42
C ILE A 47 -5.87 -25.05 5.69
N LEU A 48 -5.96 -24.60 4.44
CA LEU A 48 -7.11 -24.86 3.57
C LEU A 48 -6.97 -26.17 2.79
N GLY A 49 -5.75 -26.47 2.36
CA GLY A 49 -5.51 -27.58 1.44
C GLY A 49 -4.15 -27.50 0.77
N VAL A 50 -4.00 -28.24 -0.33
CA VAL A 50 -2.78 -28.24 -1.13
C VAL A 50 -3.07 -27.94 -2.59
N ILE A 51 -2.04 -27.51 -3.32
CA ILE A 51 -2.11 -27.25 -4.75
C ILE A 51 -0.79 -27.59 -5.44
N GLN A 52 -0.87 -28.17 -6.64
CA GLN A 52 0.32 -28.48 -7.43
C GLN A 52 0.82 -27.29 -8.27
N ASN A 53 -0.10 -26.49 -8.82
CA ASN A 53 0.25 -25.36 -9.71
C ASN A 53 0.05 -24.01 -9.01
N HIS A 54 0.95 -23.69 -8.07
CA HIS A 54 0.92 -22.44 -7.30
C HIS A 54 0.99 -21.19 -8.18
N LEU A 55 1.82 -21.18 -9.23
CA LEU A 55 1.95 -20.02 -10.13
C LEU A 55 0.65 -19.66 -10.85
N LYS A 56 -0.08 -20.67 -11.36
CA LYS A 56 -1.39 -20.44 -12.00
C LYS A 56 -2.40 -19.94 -10.99
N PHE A 57 -2.41 -20.51 -9.78
CA PHE A 57 -3.31 -20.11 -8.70
C PHE A 57 -3.13 -18.64 -8.32
N VAL A 58 -1.90 -18.24 -7.98
CA VAL A 58 -1.56 -16.87 -7.57
C VAL A 58 -1.87 -15.87 -8.68
N ARG A 59 -1.50 -16.20 -9.93
CA ARG A 59 -1.80 -15.34 -11.08
C ARG A 59 -3.31 -15.17 -11.31
N THR A 60 -4.08 -16.25 -11.20
CA THR A 60 -5.53 -16.21 -11.38
C THR A 60 -6.19 -15.42 -10.26
N PHE A 61 -5.75 -15.60 -9.01
CA PHE A 61 -6.20 -14.83 -7.86
C PHE A 61 -5.97 -13.32 -8.05
N ARG A 62 -4.74 -12.92 -8.42
CA ARG A 62 -4.41 -11.51 -8.67
C ARG A 62 -5.24 -10.92 -9.82
N ILE A 63 -5.51 -11.68 -10.89
CA ILE A 63 -6.39 -11.23 -11.98
C ILE A 63 -7.82 -11.00 -11.48
N LEU A 64 -8.35 -11.88 -10.64
CA LEU A 64 -9.70 -11.75 -10.08
C LEU A 64 -9.81 -10.55 -9.12
N ARG A 65 -8.78 -10.32 -8.31
CA ARG A 65 -8.65 -9.14 -7.44
C ARG A 65 -8.64 -7.85 -8.27
N ARG A 66 -7.77 -7.77 -9.28
CA ARG A 66 -7.67 -6.61 -10.19
C ARG A 66 -8.92 -6.37 -11.03
N ALA A 67 -9.81 -7.36 -11.16
CA ALA A 67 -11.11 -7.23 -11.82
C ALA A 67 -12.26 -6.89 -10.86
N GLY A 68 -11.98 -6.66 -9.56
CA GLY A 68 -12.97 -6.33 -8.53
C GLY A 68 -13.87 -7.50 -8.14
N ARG A 69 -13.44 -8.76 -8.36
CA ARG A 69 -14.20 -9.95 -7.93
C ARG A 69 -13.82 -10.44 -6.54
N VAL A 70 -12.61 -10.10 -6.11
CA VAL A 70 -12.05 -10.32 -4.78
C VAL A 70 -11.70 -8.95 -4.23
N ASN A 71 -11.72 -8.78 -2.90
CA ASN A 71 -11.43 -7.49 -2.28
C ASN A 71 -9.99 -7.06 -2.62
N GLU A 72 -9.80 -5.79 -2.97
CA GLU A 72 -8.48 -5.22 -3.28
C GLU A 72 -7.44 -5.36 -2.14
N PHE A 73 -7.88 -5.55 -0.89
CA PHE A 73 -7.01 -5.69 0.27
C PHE A 73 -6.61 -7.15 0.60
N ASP A 74 -7.21 -8.13 -0.07
CA ASP A 74 -6.83 -9.53 0.11
C ASP A 74 -5.46 -9.76 -0.55
N SER A 75 -4.45 -10.08 0.26
CA SER A 75 -3.10 -10.29 -0.24
C SER A 75 -2.81 -11.78 -0.44
N ILE A 76 -1.95 -12.05 -1.42
CA ILE A 76 -1.46 -13.40 -1.70
C ILE A 76 0.05 -13.35 -1.99
N TYR A 77 0.80 -14.20 -1.32
CA TYR A 77 2.23 -14.35 -1.57
C TYR A 77 2.64 -15.82 -1.49
N VAL A 78 3.75 -16.12 -2.17
CA VAL A 78 4.34 -17.46 -2.19
C VAL A 78 5.60 -17.44 -1.36
N ASP A 79 5.69 -18.38 -0.43
CA ASP A 79 6.92 -18.72 0.27
C ASP A 79 7.53 -19.97 -0.37
N GLU A 80 8.50 -19.76 -1.25
CA GLU A 80 9.25 -20.81 -1.92
C GLU A 80 10.08 -21.66 -0.95
N THR A 81 10.48 -21.11 0.21
CA THR A 81 11.33 -21.84 1.17
C THR A 81 10.56 -22.89 1.94
N ASN A 82 9.35 -22.54 2.40
CA ASN A 82 8.45 -23.45 3.11
C ASN A 82 7.48 -24.18 2.18
N ARG A 83 7.49 -23.87 0.88
CA ARG A 83 6.53 -24.37 -0.13
C ARG A 83 5.09 -24.12 0.30
N ALA A 84 4.81 -22.88 0.67
CA ALA A 84 3.53 -22.46 1.19
C ALA A 84 3.00 -21.25 0.42
N ILE A 85 1.70 -21.20 0.18
CA ILE A 85 1.00 -20.03 -0.31
C ILE A 85 0.22 -19.46 0.87
N HIS A 86 0.41 -18.18 1.12
CA HIS A 86 -0.27 -17.49 2.19
C HIS A 86 -1.26 -16.50 1.59
N MET A 87 -2.52 -16.67 1.99
CA MET A 87 -3.60 -15.75 1.72
C MET A 87 -3.97 -15.05 3.03
N SER A 88 -4.04 -13.73 2.99
CA SER A 88 -4.36 -12.90 4.15
C SER A 88 -5.55 -12.00 3.84
N SER A 89 -6.59 -12.12 4.65
CA SER A 89 -7.83 -11.33 4.60
C SER A 89 -8.17 -10.68 5.95
N ASP A 90 -7.29 -10.88 6.93
CA ASP A 90 -7.34 -10.25 8.23
C ASP A 90 -7.07 -8.73 8.18
N GLY A 91 -7.63 -8.03 9.15
CA GLY A 91 -7.47 -6.61 9.39
C GLY A 91 -6.17 -6.27 10.12
N GLY A 92 -5.81 -4.98 10.09
CA GLY A 92 -4.62 -4.46 10.78
C GLY A 92 -3.32 -4.56 9.98
N ARG A 93 -3.35 -5.08 8.76
CA ARG A 93 -2.20 -5.10 7.84
C ARG A 93 -2.03 -3.73 7.20
N VAL A 94 -0.78 -3.38 6.91
CA VAL A 94 -0.45 -2.10 6.25
C VAL A 94 -0.31 -2.36 4.77
N CYS A 95 -1.18 -1.74 3.99
CA CYS A 95 -1.13 -1.78 2.54
C CYS A 95 -0.69 -0.45 1.95
N ARG A 96 -0.05 -0.52 0.79
CA ARG A 96 0.40 0.65 0.02
C ARG A 96 -0.01 0.51 -1.44
N PRO A 97 -0.57 1.57 -2.06
CA PRO A 97 -0.97 1.50 -3.46
C PRO A 97 0.23 1.63 -4.39
N TYR A 98 0.24 0.81 -5.45
CA TYR A 98 1.27 0.76 -6.48
C TYR A 98 0.66 0.72 -7.88
N ILE A 99 1.35 1.30 -8.85
CA ILE A 99 0.95 1.22 -10.26
C ILE A 99 1.34 -0.15 -10.79
N ILE A 100 0.39 -0.84 -11.44
CA ILE A 100 0.65 -2.14 -12.06
C ILE A 100 1.46 -1.92 -13.34
N VAL A 101 2.53 -2.69 -13.50
CA VAL A 101 3.36 -2.74 -14.70
C VAL A 101 3.11 -4.07 -15.41
N GLU A 102 2.81 -4.00 -16.71
CA GLU A 102 2.67 -5.18 -17.55
C GLU A 102 3.59 -5.08 -18.77
N LYS A 103 4.38 -6.13 -19.00
CA LYS A 103 5.30 -6.23 -20.15
C LYS A 103 6.25 -5.03 -20.27
N GLY A 104 6.74 -4.53 -19.13
CA GLY A 104 7.67 -3.40 -19.06
C GLY A 104 7.04 -2.03 -19.37
N ARG A 105 5.71 -1.89 -19.24
CA ARG A 105 5.03 -0.59 -19.35
C ARG A 105 4.04 -0.41 -18.19
N PRO A 106 3.98 0.78 -17.56
CA PRO A 106 2.96 1.07 -16.58
C PRO A 106 1.58 1.08 -17.24
N LYS A 107 0.57 0.54 -16.55
CA LYS A 107 -0.82 0.58 -17.04
C LYS A 107 -1.42 1.97 -17.02
N VAL A 108 -0.98 2.81 -16.08
CA VAL A 108 -1.39 4.21 -16.02
C VAL A 108 -0.77 4.94 -17.21
N THR A 109 -1.63 5.58 -18.03
CA THR A 109 -1.20 6.35 -19.19
C THR A 109 -1.49 7.83 -18.99
N GLN A 110 -0.86 8.68 -19.81
CA GLN A 110 -1.10 10.13 -19.75
C GLN A 110 -2.58 10.51 -19.95
N LYS A 111 -3.36 9.69 -20.67
CA LYS A 111 -4.80 9.92 -20.84
C LYS A 111 -5.54 9.80 -19.51
N HIS A 112 -5.21 8.78 -18.71
CA HIS A 112 -5.82 8.60 -17.39
C HIS A 112 -5.51 9.78 -16.46
N MET A 113 -4.30 10.36 -16.58
CA MET A 113 -3.92 11.55 -15.82
C MET A 113 -4.72 12.79 -16.26
N GLN A 114 -4.92 12.98 -17.56
CA GLN A 114 -5.77 14.07 -18.08
C GLN A 114 -7.23 13.93 -17.65
N ASP A 115 -7.75 12.70 -17.61
CA ASP A 115 -9.11 12.42 -17.13
C ASP A 115 -9.23 12.72 -15.62
N LEU A 116 -8.21 12.38 -14.84
CA LEU A 116 -8.13 12.68 -13.41
C LEU A 116 -8.09 14.20 -13.16
N ASP A 117 -7.27 14.95 -13.90
CA ASP A 117 -7.17 16.41 -13.79
C ASP A 117 -8.50 17.12 -14.13
N ARG A 118 -9.28 16.54 -15.06
CA ARG A 118 -10.61 17.04 -15.42
C ARG A 118 -11.71 16.63 -14.44
N GLY A 119 -11.41 15.78 -13.46
CA GLY A 119 -12.38 15.23 -12.52
C GLY A 119 -13.34 14.22 -13.15
N LEU A 120 -12.98 13.61 -14.28
CA LEU A 120 -13.79 12.56 -14.95
C LEU A 120 -13.64 11.20 -14.28
N ARG A 121 -12.52 10.96 -13.59
CA ARG A 121 -12.19 9.74 -12.87
C ARG A 121 -11.76 10.06 -11.46
N CYS A 122 -12.06 9.17 -10.53
CA CYS A 122 -11.60 9.21 -9.13
C CYS A 122 -10.55 8.11 -8.88
N PHE A 123 -9.84 8.19 -7.75
CA PHE A 123 -8.82 7.20 -7.38
C PHE A 123 -9.36 5.76 -7.32
N GLN A 124 -10.59 5.57 -6.86
CA GLN A 124 -11.25 4.25 -6.83
C GLN A 124 -11.43 3.64 -8.22
N ASP A 125 -11.66 4.46 -9.24
CA ASP A 125 -11.79 3.97 -10.63
C ASP A 125 -10.48 3.35 -11.13
N PHE A 126 -9.33 3.85 -10.66
CA PHE A 126 -8.03 3.25 -11.00
C PHE A 126 -7.82 1.86 -10.36
N LEU A 127 -8.46 1.59 -9.22
CA LEU A 127 -8.46 0.27 -8.59
C LEU A 127 -9.38 -0.68 -9.35
N HIS A 128 -10.61 -0.26 -9.65
CA HIS A 128 -11.58 -1.07 -10.38
C HIS A 128 -11.14 -1.40 -11.81
N ASP A 129 -10.46 -0.47 -12.48
CA ASP A 129 -9.88 -0.70 -13.82
C ASP A 129 -8.59 -1.56 -13.78
N GLY A 130 -8.11 -1.92 -12.59
CA GLY A 130 -6.89 -2.71 -12.40
C GLY A 130 -5.63 -2.00 -12.92
N LEU A 131 -5.57 -0.67 -12.77
CA LEU A 131 -4.42 0.17 -13.09
C LEU A 131 -3.47 0.31 -11.90
N ILE A 132 -4.04 0.40 -10.71
CA ILE A 132 -3.36 0.47 -9.41
C ILE A 132 -3.87 -0.70 -8.57
N GLU A 133 -3.03 -1.24 -7.70
CA GLU A 133 -3.49 -2.15 -6.65
C GLU A 133 -2.78 -1.89 -5.33
N TYR A 134 -3.37 -2.37 -4.24
CA TYR A 134 -2.75 -2.34 -2.92
C TYR A 134 -1.86 -3.56 -2.74
N LEU A 135 -0.61 -3.33 -2.35
CA LEU A 135 0.31 -4.37 -1.92
C LEU A 135 0.44 -4.33 -0.40
N ASP A 136 0.53 -5.52 0.17
CA ASP A 136 0.86 -5.77 1.58
C ASP A 136 2.36 -6.10 1.70
N VAL A 137 2.93 -5.93 2.88
CA VAL A 137 4.37 -6.15 3.16
C VAL A 137 4.83 -7.54 2.73
N ASN A 138 3.99 -8.55 2.91
CA ASN A 138 4.35 -9.91 2.50
C ASN A 138 4.27 -10.11 0.98
N GLU A 139 3.32 -9.45 0.31
CA GLU A 139 3.18 -9.51 -1.15
C GLU A 139 4.27 -8.69 -1.85
N GLU A 140 4.77 -7.63 -1.20
CA GLU A 140 5.92 -6.86 -1.67
C GLU A 140 7.16 -7.74 -1.86
N ASN A 141 7.35 -8.78 -1.05
CA ASN A 141 8.49 -9.71 -1.16
C ASN A 141 8.49 -10.54 -2.47
N ASP A 142 7.30 -10.83 -3.03
CA ASP A 142 7.14 -11.53 -4.32
C ASP A 142 7.23 -10.55 -5.51
N SER A 143 7.19 -9.24 -5.24
CA SER A 143 7.09 -8.21 -6.26
C SER A 143 8.45 -7.56 -6.56
N LEU A 144 8.69 -7.25 -7.84
CA LEU A 144 9.78 -6.37 -8.24
C LEU A 144 9.21 -4.97 -8.52
N ILE A 145 9.57 -4.00 -7.67
CA ILE A 145 9.05 -2.62 -7.70
C ILE A 145 10.11 -1.67 -8.26
N ALA A 146 9.76 -0.92 -9.31
CA ALA A 146 10.59 0.17 -9.81
C ALA A 146 10.28 1.49 -9.10
N VAL A 147 11.30 2.27 -8.72
CA VAL A 147 11.12 3.59 -8.08
C VAL A 147 10.75 4.68 -9.09
N TYR A 148 11.30 4.60 -10.30
CA TYR A 148 11.07 5.54 -11.37
C TYR A 148 10.85 4.79 -12.68
N GLU A 149 10.12 5.39 -13.62
CA GLU A 149 9.83 4.78 -14.93
C GLU A 149 11.10 4.40 -15.71
N LYS A 150 12.18 5.18 -15.55
CA LYS A 150 13.50 4.90 -16.17
C LYS A 150 14.15 3.60 -15.70
N HIS A 151 13.72 3.04 -14.58
CA HIS A 151 14.26 1.81 -13.99
C HIS A 151 13.36 0.60 -14.23
N ILE A 152 12.34 0.73 -15.09
CA ILE A 152 11.46 -0.38 -15.46
C ILE A 152 12.24 -1.41 -16.28
N SER A 153 12.18 -2.66 -15.86
CA SER A 153 12.75 -3.81 -16.56
C SER A 153 11.63 -4.69 -17.13
N LYS A 154 11.97 -5.82 -17.75
CA LYS A 154 10.93 -6.78 -18.23
C LYS A 154 10.27 -7.53 -17.07
N ASP A 155 10.98 -7.66 -15.96
CA ASP A 155 10.57 -8.45 -14.80
C ASP A 155 9.88 -7.59 -13.72
N THR A 156 9.90 -6.26 -13.88
CA THR A 156 9.21 -5.35 -12.95
C THR A 156 7.71 -5.57 -13.00
N THR A 157 7.15 -5.79 -11.82
CA THR A 157 5.72 -6.05 -11.60
C THR A 157 4.95 -4.77 -11.27
N HIS A 158 5.59 -3.85 -10.55
CA HIS A 158 4.97 -2.65 -10.01
C HIS A 158 5.88 -1.43 -10.16
N LEU A 159 5.26 -0.26 -10.11
CA LEU A 159 5.90 1.05 -10.14
C LEU A 159 5.43 1.87 -8.94
N GLU A 160 6.38 2.48 -8.25
CA GLU A 160 6.13 3.42 -7.16
C GLU A 160 5.38 4.65 -7.69
N ILE A 161 4.29 5.04 -7.02
CA ILE A 161 3.52 6.23 -7.43
C ILE A 161 4.36 7.49 -7.22
N GLU A 162 4.90 7.66 -6.01
CA GLU A 162 5.67 8.84 -5.66
C GLU A 162 6.59 8.58 -4.46
N PRO A 163 7.93 8.63 -4.64
CA PRO A 163 8.89 8.20 -3.63
C PRO A 163 8.99 9.11 -2.40
N PHE A 164 8.63 10.40 -2.47
CA PHE A 164 8.71 11.27 -1.28
C PHE A 164 7.72 10.86 -0.17
N THR A 165 6.70 10.06 -0.52
CA THR A 165 5.68 9.57 0.41
C THR A 165 6.17 8.45 1.34
N ILE A 166 7.48 8.13 1.30
CA ILE A 166 8.20 7.43 2.36
C ILE A 166 8.30 8.28 3.63
N LEU A 167 8.38 9.61 3.50
CA LEU A 167 8.38 10.53 4.63
C LEU A 167 6.93 10.82 5.05
N GLY A 168 6.68 10.72 6.35
CA GLY A 168 5.38 11.04 6.94
C GLY A 168 5.09 12.53 7.01
N VAL A 169 3.96 12.88 7.63
CA VAL A 169 3.46 14.27 7.73
C VAL A 169 4.47 15.21 8.38
N CYS A 170 4.99 14.88 9.57
CA CYS A 170 5.96 15.74 10.27
C CYS A 170 7.30 15.85 9.54
N ALA A 171 7.79 14.75 8.96
CA ALA A 171 9.04 14.74 8.21
C ALA A 171 8.92 15.49 6.89
N GLY A 172 7.71 15.55 6.32
CA GLY A 172 7.39 16.31 5.12
C GLY A 172 7.54 17.81 5.27
N LEU A 173 7.64 18.35 6.50
CA LEU A 173 7.89 19.79 6.72
C LEU A 173 9.33 20.20 6.40
N ILE A 174 10.26 19.24 6.36
CA ILE A 174 11.69 19.52 6.17
C ILE A 174 11.95 19.85 4.70
N PRO A 175 12.49 21.02 4.35
CA PRO A 175 12.95 21.28 3.01
C PRO A 175 14.22 20.47 2.74
N TYR A 176 14.28 19.80 1.58
CA TYR A 176 15.46 19.05 1.13
C TYR A 176 16.01 18.03 2.14
N PRO A 177 15.19 17.11 2.68
CA PRO A 177 15.60 16.21 3.77
C PRO A 177 16.70 15.22 3.35
N HIS A 178 16.85 14.98 2.04
CA HIS A 178 17.86 14.10 1.45
C HIS A 178 19.28 14.69 1.47
N HIS A 179 19.43 16.00 1.71
CA HIS A 179 20.73 16.65 1.90
C HIS A 179 21.19 16.63 3.36
N ASN A 180 20.33 16.22 4.29
CA ASN A 180 20.62 16.19 5.71
C ASN A 180 21.00 14.78 6.18
N GLN A 181 21.80 14.71 7.23
CA GLN A 181 22.04 13.46 7.93
C GLN A 181 20.76 13.01 8.67
N SER A 182 20.50 11.70 8.71
CA SER A 182 19.27 11.14 9.31
C SER A 182 18.96 11.63 10.74
N PRO A 183 19.91 11.82 11.68
CA PRO A 183 19.57 12.30 13.02
C PRO A 183 18.99 13.71 13.04
N ARG A 184 19.39 14.57 12.09
CA ARG A 184 18.87 15.95 11.98
C ARG A 184 17.41 15.96 11.58
N ASN A 185 17.04 15.08 10.67
CA ASN A 185 15.65 14.92 10.27
C ASN A 185 14.80 14.42 11.45
N THR A 186 15.31 13.48 12.24
CA THR A 186 14.62 13.00 13.46
C THR A 186 14.42 14.11 14.49
N TYR A 187 15.42 14.95 14.73
CA TYR A 187 15.30 16.08 15.66
C TYR A 187 14.25 17.09 15.18
N GLN A 188 14.23 17.42 13.89
CA GLN A 188 13.24 18.34 13.36
C GLN A 188 11.82 17.81 13.50
N CYS A 189 11.60 16.50 13.30
CA CYS A 189 10.29 15.88 13.53
C CYS A 189 9.81 15.97 14.98
N ALA A 190 10.73 15.99 15.96
CA ALA A 190 10.39 16.17 17.37
C ALA A 190 10.14 17.65 17.70
N MET A 191 11.04 18.53 17.28
CA MET A 191 10.96 19.98 17.55
C MET A 191 9.76 20.62 16.84
N GLY A 192 9.44 20.20 15.62
CA GLY A 192 8.30 20.71 14.85
C GLY A 192 6.95 20.50 15.53
N LYS A 193 6.81 19.46 16.38
CA LYS A 193 5.59 19.23 17.17
C LYS A 193 5.45 20.16 18.37
N GLN A 194 6.55 20.79 18.79
CA GLN A 194 6.61 21.67 19.96
C GLN A 194 6.63 23.15 19.57
N ALA A 195 6.81 23.46 18.29
CA ALA A 195 6.82 24.83 17.79
C ALA A 195 5.49 25.52 18.12
N MET A 196 5.57 26.78 18.56
CA MET A 196 4.39 27.62 18.75
C MET A 196 3.86 28.03 17.37
N GLY A 197 2.55 28.17 17.22
CA GLY A 197 1.97 28.50 15.93
C GLY A 197 0.53 28.95 16.05
N THR A 198 -0.27 28.60 15.05
CA THR A 198 -1.72 28.76 15.09
C THR A 198 -2.36 27.38 15.15
N ILE A 199 -3.22 27.13 16.13
CA ILE A 199 -3.79 25.78 16.35
C ILE A 199 -4.94 25.50 15.38
N GLY A 200 -5.79 26.50 15.15
CA GLY A 200 -6.97 26.37 14.31
C GLY A 200 -7.85 27.61 14.37
N TYR A 201 -8.85 27.68 13.48
CA TYR A 201 -9.74 28.85 13.40
C TYR A 201 -10.58 29.06 14.67
N ASN A 202 -10.93 27.99 15.37
CA ASN A 202 -11.74 28.06 16.59
C ASN A 202 -10.93 28.33 17.88
N GLN A 203 -9.63 28.63 17.79
CA GLN A 203 -8.75 28.78 18.96
C GLN A 203 -9.16 29.92 19.91
N ARG A 204 -9.92 30.93 19.44
CA ARG A 204 -10.46 32.01 20.28
C ARG A 204 -11.76 31.63 21.01
N ASN A 205 -12.49 30.65 20.48
CA ASN A 205 -13.76 30.18 21.05
C ASN A 205 -13.54 28.94 21.95
N ARG A 206 -12.31 28.45 22.04
CA ARG A 206 -11.92 27.25 22.79
C ARG A 206 -11.15 27.64 24.04
N ILE A 207 -11.46 26.99 25.17
CA ILE A 207 -10.75 27.16 26.44
C ILE A 207 -9.99 25.86 26.71
N ASP A 208 -8.67 25.89 26.54
CA ASP A 208 -7.76 24.80 26.92
C ASP A 208 -6.89 25.25 28.11
N SER A 209 -6.35 24.29 28.87
CA SER A 209 -5.51 24.57 30.05
C SER A 209 -4.22 25.35 29.71
N LEU A 210 -3.62 25.09 28.55
CA LEU A 210 -2.41 25.74 28.07
C LEU A 210 -2.43 25.83 26.55
N LEU A 211 -2.20 27.01 26.01
CA LEU A 211 -2.29 27.31 24.59
C LEU A 211 -1.21 28.34 24.21
N TYR A 212 -0.32 27.98 23.29
CA TYR A 212 0.74 28.87 22.82
C TYR A 212 0.45 29.36 21.40
N ASN A 213 0.24 30.67 21.24
CA ASN A 213 -0.12 31.28 19.97
C ASN A 213 0.91 32.32 19.52
N LEU A 214 1.17 32.36 18.21
CA LEU A 214 1.88 33.46 17.57
C LEU A 214 0.90 34.55 17.12
N VAL A 215 1.30 35.83 17.27
CA VAL A 215 0.48 36.98 16.81
C VAL A 215 0.61 37.19 15.31
N TYR A 216 1.82 37.00 14.75
CA TYR A 216 2.13 37.22 13.34
C TYR A 216 2.86 36.00 12.75
N PRO A 217 2.16 34.87 12.56
CA PRO A 217 2.75 33.70 11.91
C PRO A 217 2.96 33.98 10.42
N GLN A 218 4.01 33.41 9.82
CA GLN A 218 4.35 33.57 8.42
C GLN A 218 4.39 32.22 7.71
N ALA A 219 3.93 32.16 6.47
CA ALA A 219 4.04 30.95 5.67
C ALA A 219 5.51 30.66 5.31
N PRO A 220 5.92 29.38 5.26
CA PRO A 220 7.27 29.01 4.85
C PRO A 220 7.59 29.50 3.44
N MET A 221 8.73 30.18 3.25
CA MET A 221 9.18 30.61 1.92
C MET A 221 9.56 29.42 1.02
N VAL A 222 10.18 28.39 1.61
CA VAL A 222 10.50 27.13 0.92
C VAL A 222 9.55 26.06 1.44
N LYS A 223 8.72 25.52 0.54
CA LYS A 223 7.70 24.53 0.87
C LYS A 223 7.90 23.22 0.12
N THR A 224 7.46 22.14 0.74
CA THR A 224 7.38 20.81 0.14
C THR A 224 5.97 20.57 -0.40
N LYS A 225 5.81 19.59 -1.28
CA LYS A 225 4.48 19.16 -1.72
C LYS A 225 3.62 18.62 -0.58
N THR A 226 4.23 18.03 0.44
CA THR A 226 3.51 17.54 1.62
C THR A 226 2.87 18.68 2.41
N ILE A 227 3.51 19.84 2.52
CA ILE A 227 2.94 21.04 3.17
C ILE A 227 1.63 21.46 2.48
N ASP A 228 1.64 21.49 1.14
CA ASP A 228 0.45 21.83 0.35
C ASP A 228 -0.68 20.79 0.55
N LEU A 229 -0.34 19.49 0.63
CA LEU A 229 -1.33 18.42 0.80
C LEU A 229 -2.01 18.41 2.17
N ILE A 230 -1.37 18.93 3.21
CA ILE A 230 -1.91 18.98 4.57
C ILE A 230 -2.42 20.38 4.95
N HIS A 231 -2.38 21.35 4.03
CA HIS A 231 -2.80 22.74 4.25
C HIS A 231 -2.05 23.42 5.42
N PHE A 232 -0.78 23.10 5.63
CA PHE A 232 0.00 23.68 6.73
C PHE A 232 0.41 25.14 6.48
N ASP A 233 0.37 25.59 5.23
CA ASP A 233 0.61 26.99 4.85
C ASP A 233 -0.55 27.92 5.24
N GLU A 234 -1.77 27.40 5.39
CA GLU A 234 -2.94 28.15 5.86
C GLU A 234 -2.87 28.49 7.36
N LEU A 235 -2.28 27.60 8.15
CA LEU A 235 -2.11 27.72 9.60
C LEU A 235 -0.64 27.45 10.01
N PRO A 236 0.29 28.36 9.66
CA PRO A 236 1.70 28.10 9.90
C PRO A 236 2.09 28.23 11.38
N ALA A 237 3.20 27.57 11.71
CA ALA A 237 3.89 27.63 13.00
C ALA A 237 5.34 28.12 12.79
#